data_AF-A0A1G7TGN3-F1
#
_entry.id   AF-A0A1G7TGN3-F1
#
_cell.length_a   1.000
_cell.length_b   1.000
_cell.length_c   1.000
_cell.angle_alpha   90.00
_cell.angle_beta   90.00
_cell.angle_gamma   90.00
#
_symmetry.space_group_name_H-M   'P 1'
#
loop_
_entity.id
_entity.type
_entity.pdbx_description
1 polymer ?
#
loop_
_entity_poly.entity_id
_entity_poly.type
_entity_poly.pdbx_seq_one_letter_code
_entity_poly.pdbx_strand_id
1 'polypeptide(L)'
;MEESINYMSDNELLAILAFICILLMIAIKFINGTKVFLIHLVVFGLYSLFMLYGLTFEGKDGTSIVWFSIFAVSYVAYIALTTVYIIFKLIF
;
A
#
# COMPACT_ATOMS: atom_id res chain seq x y z
N MET A 1 10.28 14.19 34.15
CA MET A 1 9.39 14.49 33.02
C MET A 1 9.43 13.24 32.16
N GLU A 2 8.55 12.27 32.43
CA GLU A 2 8.44 11.09 31.59
C GLU A 2 7.77 11.53 30.29
N GLU A 3 8.50 11.44 29.18
CA GLU A 3 7.88 11.48 27.86
C GLU A 3 7.00 10.23 27.74
N SER A 4 5.69 10.40 27.90
CA SER A 4 4.74 9.35 27.53
C SER A 4 4.88 9.13 26.03
N ILE A 5 5.54 8.05 25.63
CA ILE A 5 5.58 7.61 24.23
C ILE A 5 4.12 7.37 23.84
N ASN A 6 3.58 8.28 23.03
CA ASN A 6 2.21 8.20 22.57
C ASN A 6 2.16 7.13 21.48
N TYR A 7 1.76 5.92 21.86
CA TYR A 7 1.59 4.82 20.92
C TYR A 7 0.41 5.15 19.99
N MET A 8 0.73 5.30 18.70
CA MET A 8 -0.27 5.45 17.66
C MET A 8 -1.18 4.23 17.65
N SER A 9 -2.49 4.43 17.57
CA SER A 9 -3.46 3.35 17.55
C SER A 9 -3.40 2.56 16.24
N ASP A 10 -3.75 1.27 16.28
CA ASP A 10 -3.77 0.38 15.12
C ASP A 10 -4.59 0.93 13.94
N ASN A 11 -5.68 1.64 14.25
CA ASN A 11 -6.53 2.29 13.25
C ASN A 11 -5.84 3.48 12.56
N GLU A 12 -5.08 4.28 13.32
CA GLU A 12 -4.28 5.38 12.76
C GLU A 12 -3.15 4.83 11.89
N LEU A 13 -2.50 3.75 12.34
CA LEU A 13 -1.46 3.07 11.57
C LEU A 13 -2.01 2.50 10.24
N LEU A 14 -3.19 1.88 10.27
CA LEU A 14 -3.89 1.39 9.09
C LEU A 14 -4.23 2.52 8.11
N ALA A 15 -4.73 3.65 8.62
CA ALA A 15 -5.03 4.82 7.78
C ALA A 15 -3.77 5.37 7.10
N ILE A 16 -2.65 5.44 7.81
CA ILE A 16 -1.37 5.87 7.25
C ILE A 16 -0.86 4.90 6.19
N LEU A 17 -0.90 3.59 6.46
CA LEU A 17 -0.47 2.57 5.49
C LEU A 17 -1.35 2.59 4.23
N ALA A 18 -2.66 2.75 4.38
CA ALA A 18 -3.58 2.91 3.26
C ALA A 18 -3.24 4.16 2.42
N PHE A 19 -2.97 5.29 3.08
CA PHE A 19 -2.53 6.52 2.43
C PHE A 19 -1.20 6.34 1.67
N ILE A 20 -0.22 5.67 2.27
CA ILE A 20 1.07 5.34 1.62
C ILE A 20 0.82 4.48 0.37
N CYS A 21 -0.05 3.47 0.44
CA CYS A 21 -0.39 2.65 -0.73
C CYS A 21 -0.98 3.48 -1.87
N ILE A 22 -1.85 4.46 -1.56
CA ILE A 22 -2.42 5.38 -2.55
C ILE A 22 -1.32 6.23 -3.20
N LEU A 23 -0.39 6.78 -2.42
CA LEU A 23 0.74 7.54 -2.96
C LEU A 23 1.62 6.69 -3.88
N LEU A 24 1.89 5.44 -3.50
CA LEU A 24 2.68 4.52 -4.33
C LEU A 24 1.93 4.16 -5.63
N MET A 25 0.62 3.95 -5.57
CA MET A 25 -0.19 3.75 -6.78
C MET A 25 -0.16 4.98 -7.71
N ILE A 26 -0.21 6.20 -7.14
CA ILE A 26 -0.03 7.42 -7.92
C ILE A 26 1.35 7.46 -8.58
N ALA A 27 2.41 7.05 -7.90
CA ALA A 27 3.74 6.93 -8.50
C ALA A 27 3.75 5.93 -9.68
N ILE A 28 3.05 4.78 -9.56
CA ILE A 28 2.90 3.81 -10.64
C ILE A 28 2.22 4.42 -11.87
N LYS A 29 1.24 5.31 -11.69
CA LYS A 29 0.59 6.03 -12.80
C LYS A 29 1.62 6.78 -13.65
N PHE A 30 2.58 7.44 -13.02
CA PHE A 30 3.60 8.21 -13.74
C PHE A 30 4.58 7.32 -14.51
N ILE A 31 4.81 6.10 -14.05
CA ILE A 31 5.77 5.16 -14.65
C ILE A 31 5.11 4.30 -15.75
N ASN A 32 3.91 3.78 -15.49
CA ASN A 32 3.23 2.77 -16.32
C ASN A 32 1.95 3.28 -16.99
N GLY A 33 1.54 4.53 -16.72
CA GLY A 33 0.35 5.14 -17.29
C GLY A 33 -0.95 4.82 -16.53
N THR A 34 -2.02 5.51 -16.93
CA THR A 34 -3.32 5.51 -16.24
C THR A 34 -4.00 4.14 -16.20
N LYS A 35 -3.83 3.29 -17.23
CA LYS A 35 -4.49 1.97 -17.27
C LYS A 35 -4.00 1.05 -16.15
N VAL A 36 -2.68 1.00 -15.94
CA VAL A 36 -2.05 0.16 -14.90
C VAL A 36 -2.43 0.68 -13.51
N PHE A 37 -2.44 2.00 -13.32
CA PHE A 37 -2.94 2.63 -12.10
C PHE A 37 -4.38 2.20 -11.75
N LEU A 38 -5.30 2.21 -12.72
CA LEU A 38 -6.69 1.81 -12.48
C LEU A 38 -6.81 0.34 -12.06
N ILE A 39 -6.01 -0.55 -12.65
CA ILE A 39 -5.98 -1.96 -12.24
C ILE A 39 -5.55 -2.08 -10.78
N HIS A 40 -4.47 -1.41 -10.39
CA HIS A 40 -3.99 -1.43 -9.00
C HIS A 40 -5.00 -0.81 -8.02
N LEU A 41 -5.69 0.25 -8.43
CA LEU A 41 -6.74 0.87 -7.62
C LEU A 41 -7.92 -0.09 -7.39
N VAL A 42 -8.36 -0.81 -8.42
CA VAL A 42 -9.44 -1.81 -8.31
C VAL A 42 -9.00 -2.97 -7.41
N VAL A 43 -7.79 -3.51 -7.61
CA VAL A 43 -7.25 -4.59 -6.79
C VAL A 43 -7.14 -4.15 -5.33
N PHE A 44 -6.60 -2.96 -5.07
CA PHE A 44 -6.48 -2.41 -3.72
C PHE A 44 -7.85 -2.19 -3.07
N GLY A 45 -8.84 -1.67 -3.81
CA GLY A 45 -10.20 -1.48 -3.31
C GLY A 45 -10.88 -2.80 -2.95
N LEU A 46 -10.79 -3.81 -3.81
CA LEU A 46 -11.32 -5.16 -3.52
C LEU A 46 -10.66 -5.78 -2.29
N TYR A 47 -9.33 -5.66 -2.18
CA TYR A 47 -8.60 -6.19 -1.03
C TYR A 47 -8.96 -5.45 0.27
N SER A 48 -9.07 -4.12 0.21
CA SER A 48 -9.47 -3.31 1.37
C SER A 48 -10.89 -3.66 1.85
N LEU A 49 -11.83 -3.92 0.92
CA LEU A 49 -13.18 -4.38 1.26
C LEU A 49 -13.17 -5.77 1.92
N PHE A 50 -12.37 -6.70 1.40
CA PHE A 50 -12.21 -8.03 2.00
C PHE A 50 -11.64 -7.94 3.42
N MET A 51 -10.64 -7.09 3.63
CA MET A 51 -10.06 -6.86 4.96
C MET A 51 -11.02 -6.17 5.91
N LEU A 52 -11.79 -5.17 5.44
CA LEU A 52 -12.83 -4.53 6.23
C LEU A 52 -13.91 -5.53 6.65
N TYR A 53 -14.28 -6.45 5.77
CA TYR A 53 -15.19 -7.54 6.12
C TYR A 53 -14.59 -8.45 7.21
N GLY A 54 -13.33 -8.90 7.05
CA GLY A 54 -12.65 -9.69 8.08
C GLY A 54 -12.48 -8.97 9.41
N LEU A 55 -12.29 -7.65 9.39
CA LEU A 55 -12.19 -6.83 10.59
C LEU A 55 -13.54 -6.67 11.29
N THR A 56 -14.58 -6.32 10.52
CA THR A 56 -15.92 -6.02 11.05
C THR A 56 -16.68 -7.27 11.50
N PHE A 57 -16.51 -8.39 10.79
CA PHE A 57 -17.32 -9.60 11.01
C PHE A 57 -16.53 -10.76 11.65
N GLU A 58 -15.19 -10.78 11.54
CA GLU A 58 -14.36 -11.87 12.10
C GLU A 58 -13.42 -11.41 13.23
N GLY A 59 -13.36 -10.11 13.54
CA GLY A 59 -12.54 -9.57 14.65
C GLY A 59 -11.03 -9.73 14.45
N LYS A 60 -10.55 -9.74 13.19
CA LYS A 60 -9.15 -10.00 12.83
C LYS A 60 -8.31 -8.71 12.73
N ASP A 61 -8.26 -7.91 13.79
CA ASP A 61 -7.63 -6.58 13.79
C ASP A 61 -6.14 -6.59 13.38
N GLY A 62 -5.33 -7.44 14.01
CA GLY A 62 -3.89 -7.52 13.73
C GLY A 62 -3.53 -8.09 12.34
N THR A 63 -4.46 -8.79 11.69
CA THR A 63 -4.22 -9.37 10.36
C THR A 63 -4.23 -8.26 9.30
N SER A 64 -5.07 -7.23 9.47
CA SER A 64 -5.19 -6.10 8.55
C SER A 64 -3.91 -5.31 8.40
N ILE A 65 -3.22 -4.99 9.49
CA ILE A 65 -1.96 -4.24 9.46
C ILE A 65 -0.89 -4.98 8.67
N VAL A 66 -0.77 -6.29 8.88
CA VAL A 66 0.22 -7.13 8.20
C VAL A 66 -0.02 -7.12 6.69
N TRP A 67 -1.26 -7.28 6.23
CA TRP A 67 -1.58 -7.25 4.81
C TRP A 67 -1.32 -5.88 4.18
N PHE A 68 -1.75 -4.78 4.82
CA PHE A 68 -1.47 -3.43 4.32
C PHE A 68 0.03 -3.15 4.22
N SER A 69 0.83 -3.66 5.17
CA SER A 69 2.29 -3.57 5.13
C SER A 69 2.88 -4.35 3.95
N ILE A 70 2.40 -5.58 3.70
CA ILE A 70 2.81 -6.39 2.54
C ILE A 70 2.48 -5.67 1.24
N PHE A 71 1.32 -5.04 1.13
CA PHE A 71 0.95 -4.24 -0.05
C PHE A 71 1.90 -3.07 -0.27
N ALA A 72 2.20 -2.30 0.78
CA ALA A 72 3.12 -1.17 0.68
C ALA A 72 4.51 -1.61 0.20
N VAL A 73 5.07 -2.68 0.79
CA VAL A 73 6.37 -3.25 0.39
C VAL A 73 6.35 -3.75 -1.05
N SER A 74 5.29 -4.45 -1.45
CA SER A 74 5.14 -4.96 -2.82
C SER A 74 5.11 -3.83 -3.85
N TYR A 75 4.43 -2.73 -3.53
CA TYR A 75 4.40 -1.55 -4.40
C TYR A 75 5.77 -0.86 -4.50
N VAL A 76 6.50 -0.72 -3.41
CA VAL A 76 7.88 -0.18 -3.43
C VAL A 76 8.78 -1.05 -4.30
N ALA A 77 8.74 -2.37 -4.13
CA ALA A 77 9.52 -3.31 -4.94
C ALA A 77 9.17 -3.22 -6.43
N TYR A 78 7.87 -3.16 -6.75
CA TYR A 78 7.40 -3.01 -8.13
C TYR A 78 7.88 -1.71 -8.78
N ILE A 79 7.78 -0.58 -8.07
CA ILE A 79 8.26 0.72 -8.54
C ILE A 79 9.77 0.69 -8.79
N ALA A 80 10.54 0.13 -7.85
CA ALA A 80 11.99 0.02 -7.97
C ALA A 80 12.39 -0.82 -9.19
N LEU A 81 11.81 -2.00 -9.34
CA LEU A 81 12.08 -2.89 -10.48
C LEU A 81 11.68 -2.26 -11.82
N THR A 82 10.53 -1.60 -11.88
CA THR A 82 10.08 -0.93 -13.11
C THR A 82 11.01 0.23 -13.47
N THR A 83 11.44 1.01 -12.48
CA THR A 83 12.39 2.11 -12.68
C THR A 83 13.72 1.60 -13.20
N VAL A 84 14.27 0.53 -12.59
CA VAL A 84 15.49 -0.13 -13.05
C VAL A 84 15.33 -0.61 -14.50
N TYR A 85 14.22 -1.27 -14.83
CA TYR A 85 13.95 -1.73 -16.19
C TYR A 85 13.92 -0.59 -17.22
N ILE A 86 13.27 0.53 -16.90
CA ILE A 86 13.21 1.70 -17.79
C ILE A 86 14.61 2.28 -17.99
N ILE A 87 15.40 2.41 -16.92
CA ILE A 87 16.79 2.90 -17.01
C ILE A 87 17.62 2.00 -17.93
N PHE A 88 17.57 0.67 -17.73
CA PHE A 88 18.28 -0.28 -18.58
C PHE A 88 17.88 -0.15 -20.06
N LYS A 89 16.58 -0.06 -20.34
CA LYS A 89 16.05 0.09 -21.71
C LYS A 89 16.43 1.44 -22.37
N LEU A 90 16.71 2.48 -21.59
CA LEU A 90 17.18 3.76 -22.12
C LEU A 90 18.67 3.76 -22.43
N ILE A 91 19.45 2.93 -21.74
CA ILE A 91 20.91 2.86 -21.88
C ILE A 91 21.33 1.88 -23.00
N PHE A 92 20.64 0.75 -23.13
CA PHE A 92 20.94 -0.33 -24.08
C PHE A 92 19.86 -0.46 -25.15
#